data_AF-A0A067EKE1-F1
#
_entry.id   AF-A0A067EKE1-F1
#
_cell.length_a   1.000
_cell.length_b   1.000
_cell.length_c   1.000
_cell.angle_alpha   90.00
_cell.angle_beta   90.00
_cell.angle_gamma   90.00
#
_symmetry.space_group_name_H-M   'P 1'
#
loop_
_entity.id
_entity.type
_entity.pdbx_description
1 polymer ?
#
loop_
_entity_poly.entity_id
_entity_poly.type
_entity_poly.pdbx_seq_one_letter_code
_entity_poly.pdbx_strand_id
1 'polypeptide(L)'
;MRPKGNIEEFLFEEITAEEAEELVHKDLVCNYAKGQWVADSRRPLYSGFGCKQWLSEMWACRLTQRSDFSYEGYTWLPNNCEMPEFERSAFLRRMQDKTIAFIGDSLGRQQFQSLMCMATGGEMSPEVEDVGKEYGLIKARGAKRPDGWAFRFPNTNTTILYYWSSTLADLVPINSTDPRSNVAMHLDRPPAFMRKYLHRFDVLVLNTGHHWNRGKLTANRWVMYVNGKPNDDSKLVSMGGAKNFTAYSIS
;
A
#
# COMPACT_ATOMS: atom_id res chain seq x y z
N MET A 1 -13.41 -77.50 -2.01
CA MET A 1 -14.44 -76.59 -2.52
C MET A 1 -14.18 -75.20 -1.95
N ARG A 2 -13.77 -74.25 -2.79
CA ARG A 2 -13.75 -72.80 -2.50
C ARG A 2 -14.52 -72.11 -3.62
N PRO A 3 -15.41 -71.14 -3.32
CA PRO A 3 -16.16 -70.43 -4.34
C PRO A 3 -15.33 -69.28 -4.93
N LYS A 4 -15.70 -68.93 -6.17
CA LYS A 4 -15.24 -67.77 -6.94
C LYS A 4 -15.77 -66.46 -6.32
N GLY A 5 -15.00 -65.39 -6.43
CA GLY A 5 -15.45 -64.00 -6.25
C GLY A 5 -14.71 -63.10 -7.23
N ASN A 6 -15.47 -62.40 -8.07
CA ASN A 6 -15.01 -61.53 -9.16
C ASN A 6 -14.16 -60.36 -8.65
N ILE A 7 -13.10 -60.03 -9.40
CA ILE A 7 -12.41 -58.75 -9.30
C ILE A 7 -13.13 -57.84 -10.30
N GLU A 8 -13.81 -56.81 -9.81
CA GLU A 8 -14.26 -55.70 -10.66
C GLU A 8 -13.04 -54.94 -11.15
N GLU A 9 -12.88 -54.91 -12.47
CA GLU A 9 -11.88 -54.14 -13.18
C GLU A 9 -12.33 -52.67 -13.12
N PHE A 10 -11.73 -51.90 -12.20
CA PHE A 10 -11.85 -50.45 -12.19
C PHE A 10 -11.21 -49.92 -13.48
N LEU A 11 -12.05 -49.52 -14.44
CA LEU A 11 -11.59 -48.69 -15.56
C LEU A 11 -11.06 -47.38 -14.98
N PHE A 12 -9.74 -47.20 -15.04
CA PHE A 12 -9.16 -45.87 -15.04
C PHE A 12 -9.42 -45.31 -16.45
N GLU A 13 -10.32 -44.34 -16.55
CA GLU A 13 -10.44 -43.55 -17.78
C GLU A 13 -9.12 -42.81 -18.01
N GLU A 14 -8.52 -43.00 -19.19
CA GLU A 14 -7.34 -42.26 -19.62
C GLU A 14 -7.73 -40.79 -19.79
N ILE A 15 -7.23 -39.96 -18.89
CA ILE A 15 -7.39 -38.50 -18.95
C ILE A 15 -6.63 -38.00 -20.18
N THR A 16 -7.30 -37.22 -21.03
CA THR A 16 -6.67 -36.66 -22.23
C THR A 16 -5.60 -35.62 -21.86
N ALA A 17 -4.64 -35.38 -22.77
CA ALA A 17 -3.61 -34.38 -22.55
C ALA A 17 -4.18 -32.97 -22.30
N GLU A 18 -5.30 -32.62 -22.95
CA GLU A 18 -6.01 -31.35 -22.74
C GLU A 18 -6.64 -31.28 -21.34
N GLU A 19 -7.28 -32.35 -20.87
CA GLU A 19 -7.85 -32.40 -19.51
C GLU A 19 -6.77 -32.38 -18.42
N ALA A 20 -5.61 -33.01 -18.68
CA ALA A 20 -4.45 -32.93 -17.80
C ALA A 20 -3.85 -31.52 -17.77
N GLU A 21 -3.80 -30.83 -18.91
CA GLU A 21 -3.35 -29.43 -19.01
C GLU A 21 -4.32 -28.48 -18.28
N GLU A 22 -5.63 -28.71 -18.40
CA GLU A 22 -6.67 -27.94 -17.71
C GLU A 22 -6.65 -28.17 -16.19
N LEU A 23 -6.38 -29.40 -15.73
CA LEU A 23 -6.19 -29.72 -14.31
C LEU A 23 -4.91 -29.09 -13.75
N VAL A 24 -3.80 -29.10 -14.50
CA VAL A 24 -2.56 -28.40 -14.13
C VAL A 24 -2.78 -26.88 -14.09
N HIS A 25 -3.60 -26.33 -15.00
CA HIS A 25 -3.94 -24.92 -15.01
C HIS A 25 -4.87 -24.52 -13.85
N LYS A 26 -5.72 -25.44 -13.37
CA LYS A 26 -6.62 -25.28 -12.21
C LYS A 26 -5.89 -25.31 -10.86
N ASP A 27 -4.78 -26.04 -10.75
CA ASP A 27 -4.02 -26.20 -9.50
C ASP A 27 -2.94 -25.14 -9.26
N LEU A 28 -2.76 -24.20 -10.19
CA LEU A 28 -1.80 -23.11 -10.04
C LEU A 28 -2.41 -21.96 -9.21
N VAL A 29 -2.02 -21.85 -7.94
CA VAL A 29 -2.39 -20.74 -7.05
C VAL A 29 -2.01 -19.40 -7.70
N CYS A 30 -3.01 -18.52 -7.84
CA CYS A 30 -2.83 -17.15 -8.34
C CYS A 30 -1.75 -16.41 -7.53
N ASN A 31 -0.79 -15.80 -8.23
CA ASN A 31 0.27 -15.03 -7.59
C ASN A 31 0.33 -13.62 -8.18
N TYR A 32 -0.31 -12.66 -7.52
CA TYR A 32 -0.30 -11.26 -7.94
C TYR A 32 1.09 -10.60 -7.92
N ALA A 33 2.07 -11.16 -7.19
CA ALA A 33 3.41 -10.61 -7.07
C ALA A 33 4.40 -11.11 -8.12
N LYS A 34 4.10 -12.22 -8.83
CA LYS A 34 4.92 -12.76 -9.91
C LYS A 34 4.17 -12.61 -11.23
N GLY A 35 4.87 -12.17 -12.27
CA GLY A 35 4.22 -11.78 -13.51
C GLY A 35 5.19 -11.07 -14.44
N GLN A 36 4.63 -10.41 -15.45
CA GLN A 36 5.38 -9.64 -16.43
C GLN A 36 4.65 -8.35 -16.80
N TRP A 37 5.42 -7.34 -17.18
CA TRP A 37 4.87 -6.12 -17.76
C TRP A 37 4.57 -6.35 -19.24
N VAL A 38 3.34 -6.05 -19.65
CA VAL A 38 2.89 -6.14 -21.04
C VAL A 38 2.42 -4.77 -21.51
N ALA A 39 2.67 -4.45 -22.79
CA ALA A 39 2.18 -3.21 -23.39
C ALA A 39 0.65 -3.24 -23.45
N ASP A 40 -0.01 -2.14 -23.08
CA ASP A 40 -1.46 -2.03 -23.00
C ASP A 40 -1.91 -0.64 -23.47
N SER A 41 -2.64 -0.61 -24.59
CA SER A 41 -3.15 0.62 -25.18
C SER A 41 -4.29 1.26 -24.37
N ARG A 42 -4.85 0.55 -23.40
CA ARG A 42 -5.91 1.06 -22.50
C ARG A 42 -5.35 1.83 -21.31
N ARG A 43 -4.03 1.97 -21.22
CA ARG A 43 -3.32 2.70 -20.15
C ARG A 43 -2.89 4.09 -20.63
N PRO A 44 -2.66 5.06 -19.72
CA PRO A 44 -2.81 4.97 -18.26
C PRO A 44 -4.28 5.01 -17.80
N LEU A 45 -4.54 4.61 -16.55
CA LEU A 45 -5.88 4.66 -15.91
C LEU A 45 -6.41 6.08 -15.67
N TYR A 46 -5.54 7.09 -15.75
CA TYR A 46 -5.88 8.49 -15.64
C TYR A 46 -4.86 9.34 -16.39
N SER A 47 -5.26 10.54 -16.80
CA SER A 47 -4.34 11.49 -17.42
C SER A 47 -3.45 12.15 -16.36
N GLY A 48 -2.13 12.02 -16.53
CA GLY A 48 -1.16 12.74 -15.68
C GLY A 48 -1.24 14.27 -15.82
N PHE A 49 -1.80 14.78 -16.94
CA PHE A 49 -2.11 16.21 -17.09
C PHE A 49 -3.36 16.63 -16.34
N GLY A 50 -4.37 15.76 -16.24
CA GLY A 50 -5.65 16.07 -15.62
C GLY A 50 -5.57 16.06 -14.10
N CYS A 51 -4.85 15.10 -13.52
CA CYS A 51 -4.84 14.85 -12.07
C CYS A 51 -3.98 15.84 -11.24
N LYS A 52 -4.06 17.14 -11.54
CA LYS A 52 -3.26 18.18 -10.86
C LYS A 52 -3.67 18.39 -9.41
N GLN A 53 -4.95 18.12 -9.08
CA GLN A 53 -5.48 18.30 -7.72
C GLN A 53 -4.78 17.40 -6.70
N TRP A 54 -4.41 16.18 -7.10
CA TRP A 54 -3.90 15.16 -6.17
C TRP A 54 -2.39 14.92 -6.31
N LEU A 55 -1.83 15.06 -7.51
CA LEU A 55 -0.41 14.84 -7.74
C LEU A 55 0.45 15.98 -7.19
N SER A 56 1.53 15.63 -6.50
CA SER A 56 2.57 16.61 -6.20
C SER A 56 3.30 16.97 -7.50
N GLU A 57 3.59 18.26 -7.70
CA GLU A 57 4.37 18.75 -8.85
C GLU A 57 5.68 17.98 -9.07
N MET A 58 6.33 17.53 -7.99
CA MET A 58 7.58 16.78 -8.05
C MET A 58 7.44 15.40 -8.72
N TRP A 59 6.22 14.84 -8.78
CA TRP A 59 5.93 13.51 -9.36
C TRP A 59 5.05 13.57 -10.60
N ALA A 60 4.51 14.73 -10.94
CA ALA A 60 3.67 14.92 -12.11
C ALA A 60 4.53 15.05 -13.37
N CYS A 61 5.14 13.95 -13.84
CA CYS A 61 6.10 13.96 -14.96
C CYS A 61 5.56 14.65 -16.22
N ARG A 62 4.26 14.50 -16.52
CA ARG A 62 3.58 15.18 -17.64
C ARG A 62 3.61 16.71 -17.53
N LEU A 63 3.78 17.27 -16.32
CA LEU A 63 3.92 18.71 -16.05
C LEU A 63 5.38 19.17 -16.01
N THR A 64 6.33 18.28 -16.29
CA THR A 64 7.76 18.59 -16.37
C THR A 64 8.22 18.69 -17.83
N GLN A 65 9.52 18.87 -18.05
CA GLN A 65 10.12 18.90 -19.39
C GLN A 65 10.32 17.51 -20.01
N ARG A 66 9.94 16.43 -19.31
CA ARG A 66 10.05 15.07 -19.83
C ARG A 66 9.21 14.91 -21.10
N SER A 67 9.76 14.22 -22.11
CA SER A 67 9.11 14.00 -23.41
C SER A 67 8.78 12.52 -23.69
N ASP A 68 9.44 11.58 -23.00
CA ASP A 68 9.18 10.16 -23.12
C ASP A 68 8.08 9.70 -22.14
N PHE A 69 7.04 9.06 -22.65
CA PHE A 69 5.90 8.60 -21.85
C PHE A 69 5.43 7.18 -22.16
N SER A 70 6.25 6.39 -22.87
CA SER A 70 5.93 4.99 -23.19
C SER A 70 5.77 4.12 -21.94
N TYR A 71 6.41 4.49 -20.82
CA TYR A 71 6.28 3.78 -19.53
C TYR A 71 4.86 3.81 -18.96
N GLU A 72 4.00 4.74 -19.38
CA GLU A 72 2.60 4.81 -18.95
C GLU A 72 1.71 3.75 -19.63
N GLY A 73 2.17 3.17 -20.75
CA GLY A 73 1.42 2.24 -21.59
C GLY A 73 1.62 0.77 -21.24
N TYR A 74 1.79 0.44 -19.97
CA TYR A 74 2.03 -0.93 -19.51
C TYR A 74 1.05 -1.37 -18.41
N THR A 75 0.70 -2.65 -18.44
CA THR A 75 -0.08 -3.35 -17.41
C THR A 75 0.73 -4.51 -16.85
N TRP A 76 0.58 -4.77 -15.55
CA TRP A 76 1.13 -5.96 -14.92
C TRP A 76 0.20 -7.16 -15.15
N LEU A 77 0.73 -8.23 -15.76
CA LEU A 77 0.03 -9.49 -15.95
C LEU A 77 0.54 -10.52 -14.93
N PRO A 78 -0.24 -10.84 -13.88
CA PRO A 78 0.19 -11.81 -12.88
C PRO A 78 0.17 -13.24 -13.45
N ASN A 79 1.00 -14.11 -12.87
CA ASN A 79 1.04 -15.51 -13.25
C ASN A 79 -0.20 -16.23 -12.71
N ASN A 80 -0.79 -17.07 -13.56
CA ASN A 80 -1.86 -18.01 -13.20
C ASN A 80 -3.16 -17.33 -12.74
N CYS A 81 -3.36 -16.05 -13.07
CA CYS A 81 -4.62 -15.36 -12.86
C CYS A 81 -4.77 -14.11 -13.73
N GLU A 82 -6.02 -13.69 -13.90
CA GLU A 82 -6.35 -12.42 -14.52
C GLU A 82 -6.51 -11.33 -13.45
N MET A 83 -6.05 -10.12 -13.77
CA MET A 83 -6.30 -8.94 -12.94
C MET A 83 -7.52 -8.22 -13.50
N PRO A 84 -8.61 -8.05 -12.72
CA PRO A 84 -9.79 -7.37 -13.20
C PRO A 84 -9.47 -5.91 -13.56
N GLU A 85 -10.10 -5.42 -14.62
CA GLU A 85 -9.95 -4.04 -15.04
C GLU A 85 -10.47 -3.08 -13.95
N PHE A 86 -9.74 -1.99 -13.72
CA PHE A 86 -10.16 -1.01 -12.72
C PHE A 86 -11.32 -0.17 -13.26
N GLU A 87 -12.45 -0.21 -12.57
CA GLU A 87 -13.60 0.66 -12.83
C GLU A 87 -13.87 1.50 -11.58
N ARG A 88 -13.78 2.83 -11.72
CA ARG A 88 -13.85 3.77 -10.59
C ARG A 88 -15.15 3.63 -9.78
N SER A 89 -16.27 3.42 -10.47
CA SER A 89 -17.58 3.38 -9.84
C SER A 89 -17.76 2.07 -9.07
N ALA A 90 -17.28 0.95 -9.61
CA ALA A 90 -17.24 -0.34 -8.94
C ALA A 90 -16.34 -0.30 -7.71
N PHE A 91 -15.17 0.34 -7.81
CA PHE A 91 -14.28 0.58 -6.68
C PHE A 91 -14.97 1.38 -5.58
N LEU A 92 -15.54 2.55 -5.91
CA LEU A 92 -16.20 3.41 -4.93
C LEU A 92 -17.44 2.74 -4.31
N ARG A 93 -18.24 1.99 -5.08
CA ARG A 93 -19.35 1.18 -4.55
C ARG A 93 -18.85 0.10 -3.58
N ARG A 94 -17.75 -0.59 -3.88
CA ARG A 94 -17.16 -1.60 -2.99
C ARG A 94 -16.63 -0.99 -1.69
N MET A 95 -16.22 0.27 -1.75
CA MET A 95 -15.68 1.06 -0.65
C MET A 95 -16.72 1.97 0.00
N GLN A 96 -18.00 1.75 -0.30
CA GLN A 96 -19.08 2.51 0.30
C GLN A 96 -19.03 2.37 1.84
N ASP A 97 -19.14 3.52 2.51
CA ASP A 97 -19.06 3.69 3.96
C ASP A 97 -17.74 3.23 4.61
N LYS A 98 -16.68 3.02 3.79
CA LYS A 98 -15.38 2.55 4.26
C LYS A 98 -14.31 3.62 4.26
N THR A 99 -13.33 3.44 5.15
CA THR A 99 -12.11 4.23 5.22
C THR A 99 -10.89 3.41 4.81
N ILE A 100 -10.16 3.91 3.81
CA ILE A 100 -8.89 3.37 3.32
C ILE A 100 -7.76 4.25 3.85
N ALA A 101 -6.87 3.67 4.64
CA ALA A 101 -5.75 4.37 5.26
C ALA A 101 -4.40 3.89 4.70
N PHE A 102 -3.68 4.80 4.03
CA PHE A 102 -2.27 4.62 3.70
C PHE A 102 -1.42 5.20 4.82
N ILE A 103 -0.60 4.37 5.48
CA ILE A 103 0.29 4.82 6.56
C ILE A 103 1.71 4.40 6.20
N GLY A 104 2.59 5.38 6.02
CA GLY A 104 3.96 5.06 5.64
C GLY A 104 4.82 6.21 5.16
N ASP A 105 5.76 5.89 4.27
CA ASP A 105 6.75 6.83 3.74
C ASP A 105 6.33 7.47 2.40
N SER A 106 7.28 8.11 1.72
CA SER A 106 7.03 8.79 0.45
C SER A 106 6.41 7.90 -0.64
N LEU A 107 6.66 6.59 -0.64
CA LEU A 107 6.07 5.68 -1.64
C LEU A 107 4.59 5.41 -1.32
N GLY A 108 4.22 5.26 -0.06
CA GLY A 108 2.81 5.17 0.35
C GLY A 108 2.03 6.43 0.00
N ARG A 109 2.67 7.61 0.10
CA ARG A 109 2.07 8.86 -0.39
C ARG A 109 1.82 8.82 -1.89
N GLN A 110 2.75 8.31 -2.69
CA GLN A 110 2.58 8.21 -4.14
C GLN A 110 1.46 7.22 -4.50
N GLN A 111 1.35 6.10 -3.79
CA GLN A 111 0.23 5.16 -3.97
C GLN A 111 -1.11 5.81 -3.63
N PHE A 112 -1.20 6.53 -2.51
CA PHE A 112 -2.38 7.32 -2.15
C PHE A 112 -2.76 8.32 -3.24
N GLN A 113 -1.79 9.10 -3.74
CA GLN A 113 -2.03 10.09 -4.80
C GLN A 113 -2.49 9.42 -6.10
N SER A 114 -1.90 8.29 -6.48
CA SER A 114 -2.31 7.50 -7.64
C SER A 114 -3.74 6.99 -7.48
N LEU A 115 -4.11 6.48 -6.31
CA LEU A 115 -5.48 6.03 -6.03
C LEU A 115 -6.48 7.19 -6.06
N MET A 116 -6.14 8.36 -5.52
CA MET A 116 -6.98 9.55 -5.63
C MET A 116 -7.23 9.92 -7.10
N CYS A 117 -6.19 9.90 -7.95
CA CYS A 117 -6.35 10.10 -9.38
C CYS A 117 -7.27 9.07 -10.02
N MET A 118 -7.08 7.78 -9.75
CA MET A 118 -7.93 6.73 -10.29
C MET A 118 -9.39 6.87 -9.84
N ALA A 119 -9.62 7.20 -8.57
CA ALA A 119 -10.96 7.36 -8.00
C ALA A 119 -11.68 8.59 -8.55
N THR A 120 -10.98 9.70 -8.83
CA THR A 120 -11.57 10.88 -9.48
C THR A 120 -11.54 10.83 -11.01
N GLY A 121 -11.09 9.73 -11.61
CA GLY A 121 -10.90 9.62 -13.07
C GLY A 121 -9.80 10.53 -13.63
N GLY A 122 -8.96 11.10 -12.77
CA GLY A 122 -7.92 12.07 -13.14
C GLY A 122 -8.47 13.45 -13.46
N GLU A 123 -9.68 13.77 -13.01
CA GLU A 123 -10.33 15.06 -13.23
C GLU A 123 -10.36 15.89 -11.94
N MET A 124 -10.71 17.17 -12.09
CA MET A 124 -11.04 18.03 -10.96
C MET A 124 -12.34 17.55 -10.34
N SER A 125 -12.30 17.25 -9.04
CA SER A 125 -13.44 16.79 -8.26
C SER A 125 -13.70 17.76 -7.10
N PRO A 126 -14.40 18.89 -7.34
CA PRO A 126 -14.75 19.84 -6.29
C PRO A 126 -15.70 19.25 -5.24
N GLU A 127 -16.41 18.18 -5.56
CA GLU A 127 -17.29 17.44 -4.66
C GLU A 127 -16.55 16.60 -3.62
N VAL A 128 -15.24 16.33 -3.81
CA VAL A 128 -14.44 15.57 -2.84
C VAL A 128 -14.05 16.49 -1.68
N GLU A 129 -14.45 16.11 -0.48
CA GLU A 129 -14.31 16.94 0.73
C GLU A 129 -12.98 16.67 1.44
N ASP A 130 -12.29 17.73 1.88
CA ASP A 130 -11.17 17.62 2.82
C ASP A 130 -11.69 17.43 4.24
N VAL A 131 -11.52 16.22 4.76
CA VAL A 131 -11.95 15.80 6.10
C VAL A 131 -10.77 15.60 7.04
N GLY A 132 -9.59 16.13 6.71
CA GLY A 132 -8.36 15.98 7.48
C GLY A 132 -8.49 16.36 8.96
N LYS A 133 -9.33 17.37 9.27
CA LYS A 133 -9.61 17.80 10.65
C LYS A 133 -10.19 16.68 11.52
N GLU A 134 -11.03 15.80 10.98
CA GLU A 134 -11.61 14.68 11.72
C GLU A 134 -10.56 13.66 12.19
N TYR A 135 -9.44 13.60 11.46
CA TYR A 135 -8.30 12.74 11.74
C TYR A 135 -7.14 13.50 12.40
N GLY A 136 -7.34 14.77 12.78
CA GLY A 136 -6.28 15.59 13.35
C GLY A 136 -5.13 15.90 12.37
N LEU A 137 -5.35 15.72 11.07
CA LEU A 137 -4.39 15.97 10.00
C LEU A 137 -4.41 17.45 9.61
N ILE A 138 -4.15 18.30 10.59
CA ILE A 138 -4.12 19.75 10.39
C ILE A 138 -2.67 20.18 10.22
N LYS A 139 -2.39 21.00 9.21
CA LYS A 139 -1.07 21.58 9.02
C LYS A 139 -0.74 22.48 10.23
N ALA A 140 0.22 22.05 11.05
CA ALA A 140 0.70 22.85 12.17
C ALA A 140 1.26 24.20 11.70
N ARG A 141 1.15 25.23 12.55
CA ARG A 141 1.66 26.57 12.23
C ARG A 141 3.17 26.51 11.98
N GLY A 142 3.60 27.03 10.82
CA GLY A 142 5.01 27.02 10.40
C GLY A 142 5.50 25.70 9.80
N ALA A 143 4.70 24.62 9.82
CA ALA A 143 5.06 23.40 9.12
C ALA A 143 5.06 23.62 7.61
N LYS A 144 6.02 23.02 6.89
CA LYS A 144 6.04 23.11 5.41
C LYS A 144 4.84 22.37 4.80
N ARG A 145 4.41 21.27 5.40
CA ARG A 145 3.35 20.36 4.92
C ARG A 145 2.59 19.78 6.14
N PRO A 146 1.33 19.37 5.99
CA PRO A 146 0.65 18.59 7.02
C PRO A 146 1.28 17.19 7.15
N ASP A 147 0.99 16.51 8.26
CA ASP A 147 1.42 15.13 8.52
C ASP A 147 0.60 14.10 7.72
N GLY A 148 -0.39 14.54 6.95
CA GLY A 148 -1.26 13.69 6.15
C GLY A 148 -2.39 14.46 5.49
N TRP A 149 -3.23 13.73 4.77
CA TRP A 149 -4.48 14.23 4.16
C TRP A 149 -5.56 13.17 4.29
N ALA A 150 -6.83 13.60 4.36
CA ALA A 150 -7.98 12.70 4.31
C ALA A 150 -9.06 13.33 3.45
N PHE A 151 -9.53 12.58 2.45
CA PHE A 151 -10.53 13.05 1.50
C PHE A 151 -11.73 12.11 1.50
N ARG A 152 -12.94 12.69 1.48
CA ARG A 152 -14.19 11.93 1.46
C ARG A 152 -14.93 12.14 0.15
N PHE A 153 -15.40 11.04 -0.43
CA PHE A 153 -16.31 11.00 -1.57
C PHE A 153 -17.75 10.96 -1.03
N PRO A 154 -18.52 12.06 -1.08
CA PRO A 154 -19.80 12.14 -0.37
C PRO A 154 -20.84 11.11 -0.85
N ASN A 155 -20.87 10.83 -2.16
CA ASN A 155 -21.86 9.93 -2.77
C ASN A 155 -21.82 8.49 -2.23
N THR A 156 -20.63 8.01 -1.86
CA THR A 156 -20.42 6.67 -1.31
C THR A 156 -19.95 6.71 0.14
N ASN A 157 -19.82 7.91 0.74
CA ASN A 157 -19.21 8.12 2.05
C ASN A 157 -17.84 7.43 2.21
N THR A 158 -17.11 7.25 1.10
CA THR A 158 -15.80 6.59 1.09
C THR A 158 -14.74 7.59 1.50
N THR A 159 -13.91 7.26 2.48
CA THR A 159 -12.78 8.09 2.89
C THR A 159 -11.46 7.45 2.45
N ILE A 160 -10.60 8.21 1.78
CA ILE A 160 -9.25 7.79 1.44
C ILE A 160 -8.29 8.75 2.14
N LEU A 161 -7.37 8.23 2.93
CA LEU A 161 -6.42 9.04 3.69
C LEU A 161 -4.99 8.54 3.58
N TYR A 162 -4.07 9.46 3.81
CA TYR A 162 -2.66 9.21 3.95
C TYR A 162 -2.15 9.85 5.26
N TYR A 163 -1.34 9.11 6.01
CA TYR A 163 -0.58 9.62 7.16
C TYR A 163 0.91 9.30 7.02
N TRP A 164 1.75 10.32 7.22
CA TRP A 164 3.20 10.19 7.20
C TRP A 164 3.69 9.47 8.46
N SER A 165 4.20 8.26 8.28
CA SER A 165 4.96 7.54 9.28
C SER A 165 6.04 6.72 8.61
N SER A 166 7.20 7.35 8.37
CA SER A 166 8.26 6.74 7.58
C SER A 166 8.88 5.48 8.19
N THR A 167 8.70 5.25 9.49
CA THR A 167 9.26 4.10 10.24
C THR A 167 8.17 3.17 10.78
N LEU A 168 6.89 3.55 10.69
CA LEU A 168 5.77 2.85 11.35
C LEU A 168 5.95 2.67 12.87
N ALA A 169 6.92 3.36 13.47
CA ALA A 169 7.20 3.36 14.89
C ALA A 169 6.65 4.65 15.52
N ASP A 170 6.37 4.60 16.82
CA ASP A 170 6.07 5.81 17.56
C ASP A 170 7.33 6.65 17.79
N LEU A 171 7.22 7.94 17.51
CA LEU A 171 8.32 8.89 17.64
C LEU A 171 8.02 9.86 18.77
N VAL A 172 8.83 9.84 19.82
CA VAL A 172 8.65 10.69 21.00
C VAL A 172 9.94 11.44 21.30
N PRO A 173 9.94 12.79 21.37
CA PRO A 173 11.11 13.53 21.81
C PRO A 173 11.58 13.05 23.18
N ILE A 174 12.87 12.75 23.34
CA ILE A 174 13.42 12.32 24.63
C ILE A 174 13.36 13.48 25.65
N ASN A 175 13.58 14.71 25.17
CA ASN A 175 13.35 15.92 25.95
C ASN A 175 12.45 16.87 25.16
N SER A 176 11.19 17.01 25.59
CA SER A 176 10.18 17.82 24.91
C SER A 176 10.45 19.33 24.97
N THR A 177 11.30 19.80 25.88
CA THR A 177 11.65 21.22 26.00
C THR A 177 12.84 21.61 25.14
N ASP A 178 13.64 20.65 24.69
CA ASP A 178 14.79 20.89 23.81
C ASP A 178 14.46 20.41 22.38
N PRO A 179 14.26 21.32 21.41
CA PRO A 179 14.02 20.95 20.00
C PRO A 179 15.26 20.31 19.35
N ARG A 180 16.43 20.43 19.99
CA ARG A 180 17.65 19.73 19.63
C ARG A 180 17.86 18.49 20.50
N SER A 181 16.83 17.88 21.08
CA SER A 181 16.97 16.56 21.68
C SER A 181 16.91 15.45 20.63
N ASN A 182 17.40 14.27 20.99
CA ASN A 182 17.16 13.06 20.19
C ASN A 182 15.70 12.62 20.36
N VAL A 183 15.22 11.86 19.39
CA VAL A 183 13.85 11.32 19.38
C VAL A 183 13.91 9.82 19.59
N ALA A 184 13.15 9.33 20.56
CA ALA A 184 12.96 7.90 20.80
C ALA A 184 12.04 7.32 19.72
N MET A 185 12.56 6.38 18.95
CA MET A 185 11.83 5.61 17.95
C MET A 185 11.49 4.23 18.53
N HIS A 186 10.24 4.10 18.99
CA HIS A 186 9.76 2.91 19.69
C HIS A 186 9.35 1.81 18.71
N LEU A 187 10.19 0.79 18.56
CA LEU A 187 9.97 -0.34 17.64
C LEU A 187 8.82 -1.26 18.08
N ASP A 188 8.47 -1.18 19.36
CA ASP A 188 7.43 -1.94 20.05
C ASP A 188 6.08 -1.23 20.09
N ARG A 189 5.95 -0.04 19.46
CA ARG A 189 4.71 0.74 19.46
C ARG A 189 4.37 1.26 18.07
N PRO A 190 3.13 1.10 17.59
CA PRO A 190 2.70 1.72 16.35
C PRO A 190 2.63 3.24 16.51
N PRO A 191 2.58 4.02 15.41
CA PRO A 191 2.57 5.49 15.48
C PRO A 191 1.37 6.00 16.28
N ALA A 192 1.53 7.11 17.01
CA ALA A 192 0.47 7.71 17.81
C ALA A 192 -0.86 7.90 17.05
N PHE A 193 -0.78 8.29 15.77
CA PHE A 193 -1.95 8.39 14.89
C PHE A 193 -2.71 7.08 14.75
N MET A 194 -1.99 5.97 14.50
CA MET A 194 -2.61 4.65 14.34
C MET A 194 -3.25 4.20 15.66
N ARG A 195 -2.58 4.37 16.81
CA ARG A 195 -3.19 4.05 18.12
C ARG A 195 -4.52 4.78 18.34
N LYS A 196 -4.64 6.01 17.83
CA LYS A 196 -5.84 6.83 17.98
C LYS A 196 -6.94 6.47 16.98
N TYR A 197 -6.60 6.16 15.73
CA TYR A 197 -7.57 6.08 14.63
C TYR A 197 -7.73 4.71 13.99
N LEU A 198 -6.96 3.68 14.38
CA LEU A 198 -7.01 2.34 13.76
C LEU A 198 -8.43 1.76 13.72
N HIS A 199 -9.23 1.99 14.76
CA HIS A 199 -10.62 1.52 14.86
C HIS A 199 -11.57 2.15 13.83
N ARG A 200 -11.15 3.18 13.08
CA ARG A 200 -11.94 3.82 12.02
C ARG A 200 -11.59 3.30 10.63
N PHE A 201 -10.61 2.40 10.48
CA PHE A 201 -10.10 1.97 9.18
C PHE A 201 -10.63 0.59 8.80
N ASP A 202 -11.14 0.46 7.58
CA ASP A 202 -11.60 -0.81 7.01
C ASP A 202 -10.53 -1.45 6.13
N VAL A 203 -9.69 -0.62 5.52
CA VAL A 203 -8.54 -1.05 4.72
C VAL A 203 -7.32 -0.29 5.19
N LEU A 204 -6.27 -1.02 5.57
CA LEU A 204 -5.00 -0.45 6.00
C LEU A 204 -3.87 -0.90 5.07
N VAL A 205 -3.20 0.07 4.44
CA VAL A 205 -2.03 -0.14 3.58
C VAL A 205 -0.81 0.45 4.27
N LEU A 206 0.13 -0.42 4.65
CA LEU A 206 1.35 -0.04 5.35
C LEU A 206 2.55 -0.11 4.42
N ASN A 207 3.43 0.89 4.51
CA ASN A 207 4.70 0.84 3.79
C ASN A 207 5.83 1.52 4.58
N THR A 208 7.02 0.94 4.53
CA THR A 208 8.21 1.56 5.09
C THR A 208 9.47 0.93 4.48
N GLY A 209 10.47 1.74 4.16
CA GLY A 209 11.76 1.21 3.70
C GLY A 209 12.83 2.27 3.54
N HIS A 210 12.55 3.35 2.80
CA HIS A 210 13.56 4.33 2.40
C HIS A 210 14.28 5.01 3.58
N HIS A 211 13.63 5.08 4.74
CA HIS A 211 14.16 5.72 5.95
C HIS A 211 14.97 4.78 6.86
N TRP A 212 15.00 3.48 6.60
CA TRP A 212 15.76 2.49 7.36
C TRP A 212 17.22 2.41 6.89
N ASN A 213 17.94 3.52 7.04
CA ASN A 213 19.37 3.58 6.79
C ASN A 213 20.05 4.54 7.78
N ARG A 214 21.36 4.31 8.01
CA ARG A 214 22.15 5.08 8.99
C ARG A 214 22.10 6.59 8.74
N GLY A 215 22.18 7.02 7.49
CA GLY A 215 22.15 8.44 7.14
C GLY A 215 20.83 9.11 7.56
N LYS A 216 19.69 8.48 7.27
CA LYS A 216 18.37 8.98 7.68
C LYS A 216 18.17 8.89 9.19
N LEU A 217 18.57 7.80 9.84
CA LEU A 217 18.48 7.65 11.30
C LEU A 217 19.25 8.76 12.02
N THR A 218 20.50 9.00 11.62
CA THR A 218 21.34 10.06 12.21
C THR A 218 20.80 11.45 11.91
N ALA A 219 20.41 11.74 10.66
CA ALA A 219 19.89 13.07 10.28
C ALA A 219 18.60 13.43 11.00
N ASN A 220 17.73 12.44 11.27
CA ASN A 220 16.50 12.64 12.05
C ASN A 220 16.70 12.45 13.55
N ARG A 221 17.91 12.10 14.00
CA ARG A 221 18.29 11.94 15.41
C ARG A 221 17.45 10.89 16.14
N TRP A 222 17.11 9.83 15.41
CA TRP A 222 16.32 8.72 15.94
C TRP A 222 17.21 7.74 16.68
N VAL A 223 16.83 7.45 17.92
CA VAL A 223 17.41 6.40 18.75
C VAL A 223 16.38 5.30 18.87
N MET A 224 16.73 4.06 18.54
CA MET A 224 15.82 2.92 18.64
C MET A 224 15.53 2.60 20.11
N TYR A 225 14.26 2.43 20.44
CA TYR A 225 13.79 2.06 21.78
C TYR A 225 12.94 0.80 21.69
N VAL A 226 13.06 -0.06 22.71
CA VAL A 226 12.23 -1.25 22.92
C VAL A 226 11.95 -1.36 24.42
N ASN A 227 10.71 -1.60 24.82
CA ASN A 227 10.28 -1.73 26.22
C ASN A 227 10.72 -0.53 27.09
N GLY A 228 10.64 0.68 26.52
CA GLY A 228 10.96 1.93 27.22
C GLY A 228 12.45 2.22 27.42
N LYS A 229 13.36 1.39 26.89
CA LYS A 229 14.82 1.61 26.99
C LYS A 229 15.44 1.72 25.59
N PRO A 230 16.57 2.45 25.45
CA PRO A 230 17.36 2.40 24.22
C PRO A 230 17.72 0.95 23.86
N ASN A 231 17.66 0.62 22.57
CA ASN A 231 18.15 -0.66 22.08
C ASN A 231 19.69 -0.63 22.07
N ASP A 232 20.31 -1.42 22.94
CA ASP A 232 21.77 -1.52 23.06
C ASP A 232 22.42 -2.33 21.93
N ASP A 233 21.62 -3.07 21.14
CA ASP A 233 22.12 -3.77 19.96
C ASP A 233 22.34 -2.77 18.80
N SER A 234 23.58 -2.30 18.70
CA SER A 234 24.04 -1.40 17.64
C SER A 234 24.25 -2.08 16.28
N LYS A 235 24.07 -3.41 16.18
CA LYS A 235 24.23 -4.13 14.90
C LYS A 235 23.00 -3.94 14.02
N LEU A 236 22.98 -2.82 13.31
CA LEU A 236 22.10 -2.64 12.14
C LEU A 236 22.59 -3.56 11.01
N VAL A 237 21.90 -4.67 10.80
CA VAL A 237 22.11 -5.56 9.65
C VAL A 237 21.55 -4.88 8.39
N SER A 238 22.15 -5.14 7.23
CA SER A 238 21.61 -4.70 5.95
C SER A 238 20.15 -5.17 5.79
N MET A 239 19.28 -4.32 5.26
CA MET A 239 17.88 -4.68 4.97
C MET A 239 17.77 -5.91 4.05
N GLY A 240 18.78 -6.17 3.21
CA GLY A 240 18.81 -7.38 2.38
C GLY A 240 18.89 -8.69 3.16
N GLY A 241 19.24 -8.64 4.46
CA GLY A 241 19.21 -9.77 5.39
C GLY A 241 17.99 -9.81 6.30
N ALA A 242 17.01 -8.92 6.11
CA ALA A 242 15.79 -8.93 6.91
C ALA A 242 14.98 -10.21 6.65
N LYS A 243 14.49 -10.84 7.72
CA LYS A 243 13.59 -11.99 7.60
C LYS A 243 12.26 -11.53 7.02
N ASN A 244 11.79 -12.24 6.00
CA ASN A 244 10.45 -12.02 5.46
C ASN A 244 9.42 -12.59 6.45
N PHE A 245 8.74 -11.72 7.18
CA PHE A 245 7.60 -12.10 8.01
C PHE A 245 6.33 -11.76 7.24
N THR A 246 5.66 -12.77 6.70
CA THR A 246 4.34 -12.62 6.11
C THR A 246 3.30 -12.90 7.19
N ALA A 247 2.59 -11.86 7.63
CA ALA A 247 1.42 -12.03 8.49
C ALA A 247 0.22 -12.37 7.59
N TYR A 248 -0.32 -13.58 7.73
CA TYR A 248 -1.60 -13.95 7.13
C TYR A 248 -2.72 -13.46 8.05
N SER A 249 -3.83 -13.02 7.43
CA SER A 249 -5.01 -12.44 8.07
C SER A 249 -5.27 -12.96 9.48
N ILE A 250 -5.34 -12.05 10.46
CA ILE A 250 -5.97 -12.31 11.75
C ILE A 250 -7.46 -12.08 11.51
N SER A 251 -8.21 -13.18 11.45
CA SER A 251 -9.67 -13.20 11.32
C SER A 251 -10.38 -12.51 12.47
#